data_AF-A0A935Z014-F1
#
_entry.id   AF-A0A935Z014-F1
#
_cell.length_a   1.000
_cell.length_b   1.000
_cell.length_c   1.000
_cell.angle_alpha   90.00
_cell.angle_beta   90.00
_cell.angle_gamma   90.00
#
_symmetry.space_group_name_H-M   'P 1'
#
loop_
_entity.id
_entity.type
_entity.pdbx_description
1 polymer ?
#
loop_
_entity_poly.entity_id
_entity_poly.type
_entity_poly.pdbx_seq_one_letter_code
_entity_poly.pdbx_strand_id
1 'polypeptide(L)'
;MRAFPDLRPPRAFFPLVVVGSAALLGSAVGACGYDWSTPPESTDASSRDDGGAGPESGPSGEQRVCSSPLEPCDAGCPSTAASPCSLTCNGGTSCTGTCSRAGCAFVCNAGASCGFSCSGGGCTVECALGSSCKADCSGGGCTFRCGLGACETSCSGGGCTVL
;
A
#
# COMPACT_ATOMS: atom_id res chain seq x y z
N MET A 1 17.27 6.72 40.64
CA MET A 1 18.48 7.54 40.91
C MET A 1 19.09 7.94 39.57
N ARG A 2 19.66 9.13 39.45
CA ARG A 2 20.23 9.65 38.18
C ARG A 2 21.69 9.19 38.02
N ALA A 3 22.12 8.92 36.79
CA ALA A 3 23.52 8.78 36.43
C ALA A 3 23.77 9.35 35.02
N PHE A 4 24.30 10.58 34.96
CA PHE A 4 24.99 11.12 33.79
C PHE A 4 26.51 11.00 34.06
N PRO A 5 27.32 10.56 33.08
CA PRO A 5 28.75 10.87 33.05
C PRO A 5 29.07 11.90 31.96
N ASP A 6 29.73 12.94 32.45
CA ASP A 6 30.13 14.21 31.87
C ASP A 6 31.35 14.11 30.91
N LEU A 7 31.39 15.02 29.92
CA LEU A 7 32.57 15.64 29.25
C LEU A 7 33.77 14.83 28.69
N ARG A 8 34.17 15.18 27.45
CA ARG A 8 35.49 15.83 27.15
C ARG A 8 35.66 16.29 25.68
N PRO A 9 36.13 17.52 25.41
CA PRO A 9 36.74 17.95 24.14
C PRO A 9 38.29 17.82 24.17
N PRO A 10 39.02 18.02 23.04
CA PRO A 10 39.72 19.31 22.87
C PRO A 10 39.91 19.80 21.40
N ARG A 11 40.62 20.93 21.26
CA ARG A 11 40.79 21.79 20.07
C ARG A 11 41.99 21.41 19.16
N ALA A 12 41.91 21.78 17.86
CA ALA A 12 43.05 22.10 16.98
C ALA A 12 42.56 23.00 15.81
N PHE A 13 42.95 24.29 15.71
CA PHE A 13 44.16 24.88 15.09
C PHE A 13 44.06 25.18 13.57
N PHE A 14 44.06 26.48 13.22
CA PHE A 14 44.29 27.10 11.89
C PHE A 14 45.70 26.78 11.34
N PRO A 15 45.98 26.77 10.00
CA PRO A 15 46.06 27.95 9.08
C PRO A 15 45.47 27.68 7.65
N LEU A 16 45.66 28.46 6.56
CA LEU A 16 45.67 29.92 6.21
C LEU A 16 46.03 30.08 4.69
N VAL A 17 45.72 31.22 4.02
CA VAL A 17 46.39 31.78 2.79
C VAL A 17 46.13 31.05 1.42
N VAL A 18 46.01 31.69 0.23
CA VAL A 18 45.83 33.11 -0.21
C VAL A 18 45.57 33.20 -1.75
N VAL A 19 45.01 34.34 -2.26
CA VAL A 19 44.99 34.82 -3.69
C VAL A 19 44.33 33.88 -4.74
N GLY A 20 43.51 34.27 -5.72
CA GLY A 20 43.02 35.54 -6.32
C GLY A 20 42.18 35.16 -7.58
N SER A 21 41.83 36.00 -8.57
CA SER A 21 41.90 37.46 -8.80
C SER A 21 41.04 37.80 -10.06
N ALA A 22 40.85 39.09 -10.36
CA ALA A 22 40.32 39.68 -11.61
C ALA A 22 38.79 39.67 -11.85
N ALA A 23 38.25 40.86 -12.14
CA ALA A 23 36.85 41.14 -12.45
C ALA A 23 36.70 41.72 -13.86
N LEU A 24 35.57 41.45 -14.52
CA LEU A 24 35.00 42.21 -15.65
C LEU A 24 33.46 42.14 -15.51
N LEU A 25 32.80 43.22 -15.09
CA LEU A 25 32.17 44.27 -15.92
C LEU A 25 30.96 43.79 -16.74
N GLY A 26 29.76 44.23 -16.32
CA GLY A 26 28.48 44.02 -17.02
C GLY A 26 27.32 44.66 -16.24
N SER A 27 26.97 45.91 -16.57
CA SER A 27 26.06 46.73 -15.76
C SER A 27 24.60 46.71 -16.25
N ALA A 28 23.68 46.61 -15.29
CA ALA A 28 22.31 47.18 -15.27
C ALA A 28 21.30 46.80 -16.38
N VAL A 29 20.19 46.16 -15.99
CA VAL A 29 18.83 46.76 -15.96
C VAL A 29 17.87 45.88 -15.13
N GLY A 30 16.87 46.49 -14.48
CA GLY A 30 15.75 45.79 -13.83
C GLY A 30 15.89 45.64 -12.31
N ALA A 31 14.97 46.27 -11.55
CA ALA A 31 15.06 46.35 -10.10
C ALA A 31 14.24 45.27 -9.37
N CYS A 32 14.74 44.91 -8.18
CA CYS A 32 14.06 44.37 -6.98
C CYS A 32 12.95 43.31 -7.15
N GLY A 33 13.20 42.09 -6.63
CA GLY A 33 12.10 41.13 -6.44
C GLY A 33 12.38 39.74 -5.87
N TYR A 34 13.62 39.34 -5.55
CA TYR A 34 13.87 37.98 -5.07
C TYR A 34 14.66 37.92 -3.76
N ASP A 35 13.99 37.32 -2.79
CA ASP A 35 14.47 37.05 -1.44
C ASP A 35 15.47 35.89 -1.44
N TRP A 36 16.35 35.89 -0.45
CA TRP A 36 17.42 34.93 -0.23
C TRP A 36 16.84 33.57 0.18
N SER A 37 17.11 32.51 -0.60
CA SER A 37 17.29 31.09 -0.19
C SER A 37 16.88 30.12 -1.32
N THR A 38 17.81 29.76 -2.21
CA THR A 38 17.65 28.57 -3.06
C THR A 38 17.90 27.30 -2.26
N PRO A 39 17.26 26.19 -2.61
CA PRO A 39 18.00 25.14 -3.32
C PRO A 39 17.20 24.58 -4.53
N PRO A 40 17.48 23.38 -5.08
CA PRO A 40 18.00 23.23 -6.43
C PRO A 40 16.95 22.79 -7.48
N GLU A 41 17.42 22.60 -8.72
CA GLU A 41 16.66 22.08 -9.88
C GLU A 41 15.57 21.06 -9.51
N SER A 42 14.33 21.42 -9.84
CA SER A 42 13.22 20.48 -9.95
C SER A 42 12.81 20.43 -11.41
N THR A 43 13.15 19.32 -12.07
CA THR A 43 12.71 19.04 -13.44
C THR A 43 11.23 18.64 -13.35
N ASP A 44 10.32 19.59 -13.53
CA ASP A 44 8.87 19.33 -13.56
C ASP A 44 8.49 18.57 -14.85
N ALA A 45 8.81 17.28 -14.84
CA ALA A 45 8.25 16.30 -15.75
C ALA A 45 6.75 16.17 -15.47
N SER A 46 5.96 16.21 -16.53
CA SER A 46 4.52 16.03 -16.42
C SER A 46 4.17 14.66 -15.84
N SER A 47 3.33 14.62 -14.81
CA SER A 47 2.43 13.49 -14.55
C SER A 47 1.14 14.01 -13.93
N ARG A 48 0.07 13.97 -14.73
CA ARG A 48 -1.30 14.14 -14.25
C ARG A 48 -1.76 12.76 -13.82
N ASP A 49 -2.03 12.57 -12.54
CA ASP A 49 -2.70 11.38 -12.02
C ASP A 49 -3.79 11.78 -11.01
N ASP A 50 -4.77 12.53 -11.51
CA ASP A 50 -6.11 12.63 -10.91
C ASP A 50 -6.78 11.25 -11.00
N GLY A 51 -6.67 10.44 -9.94
CA GLY A 51 -6.93 9.00 -10.03
C GLY A 51 -7.31 8.27 -8.74
N GLY A 52 -8.25 8.82 -7.95
CA GLY A 52 -8.99 8.05 -6.94
C GLY A 52 -8.48 8.16 -5.50
N ALA A 53 -9.24 8.91 -4.69
CA ALA A 53 -9.15 8.84 -3.23
C ALA A 53 -9.77 7.52 -2.73
N GLY A 54 -8.97 6.47 -2.64
CA GLY A 54 -9.27 5.32 -1.79
C GLY A 54 -8.87 5.62 -0.33
N PRO A 55 -9.56 5.05 0.68
CA PRO A 55 -9.26 5.35 2.08
C PRO A 55 -7.86 4.88 2.49
N GLU A 56 -7.00 5.86 2.73
CA GLU A 56 -5.94 5.95 3.74
C GLU A 56 -5.37 4.65 4.35
N SER A 57 -4.23 4.23 3.79
CA SER A 57 -3.00 3.85 4.49
C SER A 57 -3.10 3.04 5.81
N GLY A 58 -3.24 1.72 5.69
CA GLY A 58 -2.77 0.77 6.72
C GLY A 58 -1.24 0.54 6.62
N PRO A 59 -0.53 0.29 7.74
CA PRO A 59 0.93 0.13 7.74
C PRO A 59 1.39 -1.21 7.14
N SER A 60 2.69 -1.31 6.87
CA SER A 60 3.37 -2.44 6.21
C SER A 60 3.01 -3.83 6.77
N GLY A 61 2.06 -4.48 6.09
CA GLY A 61 1.41 -5.72 6.50
C GLY A 61 -0.01 -5.69 5.95
N GLU A 62 -0.18 -6.21 4.74
CA GLU A 62 -1.25 -5.82 3.81
C GLU A 62 -2.65 -6.37 4.18
N GLN A 63 -3.18 -5.96 5.34
CA GLN A 63 -4.54 -6.21 5.82
C GLN A 63 -5.46 -5.03 5.46
N ARG A 64 -6.44 -5.28 4.59
CA ARG A 64 -7.56 -4.37 4.30
C ARG A 64 -8.83 -4.90 4.98
N VAL A 65 -9.57 -4.02 5.66
CA VAL A 65 -10.82 -4.38 6.35
C VAL A 65 -11.95 -3.50 5.86
N CYS A 66 -12.96 -4.11 5.27
CA CYS A 66 -14.15 -3.45 4.75
C CYS A 66 -15.25 -3.47 5.81
N SER A 67 -15.58 -2.31 6.39
CA SER A 67 -16.55 -2.19 7.49
C SER A 67 -17.73 -1.24 7.20
N SER A 68 -17.76 -0.60 6.03
CA SER A 68 -18.79 0.36 5.64
C SER A 68 -19.97 -0.35 4.93
N PRO A 69 -21.20 -0.35 5.47
CA PRO A 69 -22.34 -1.01 4.82
C PRO A 69 -22.96 -0.18 3.67
N LEU A 70 -22.56 1.09 3.53
CA LEU A 70 -23.10 2.03 2.54
C LEU A 70 -22.25 2.15 1.26
N GLU A 71 -21.02 1.66 1.27
CA GLU A 71 -20.10 1.75 0.13
C GLU A 71 -19.54 0.36 -0.22
N PRO A 72 -19.60 -0.07 -1.50
CA PRO A 72 -19.00 -1.32 -1.92
C PRO A 72 -17.47 -1.22 -1.85
N CYS A 73 -16.85 -2.12 -1.11
CA CYS A 73 -15.42 -2.13 -0.89
C CYS A 73 -14.73 -2.93 -2.00
N ASP A 74 -14.28 -2.26 -3.06
CA ASP A 74 -13.38 -2.87 -4.05
C ASP A 74 -11.92 -2.73 -3.58
N ALA A 75 -11.36 -3.86 -3.16
CA ALA A 75 -10.03 -3.95 -2.58
C ALA A 75 -9.14 -4.85 -3.45
N GLY A 76 -8.67 -4.30 -4.56
CA GLY A 76 -7.57 -4.88 -5.33
C GLY A 76 -6.30 -4.98 -4.49
N CYS A 77 -5.72 -6.17 -4.42
CA CYS A 77 -4.41 -6.42 -3.85
C CYS A 77 -3.33 -5.98 -4.85
N PRO A 78 -2.56 -4.91 -4.58
CA PRO A 78 -1.66 -4.34 -5.58
C PRO A 78 -0.52 -5.30 -5.93
N SER A 79 -0.25 -5.47 -7.23
CA SER A 79 0.79 -6.38 -7.73
C SER A 79 2.22 -6.04 -7.27
N THR A 80 2.44 -4.89 -6.63
CA THR A 80 3.70 -4.45 -6.03
C THR A 80 3.89 -4.92 -4.57
N ALA A 81 2.88 -5.50 -3.95
CA ALA A 81 2.93 -6.02 -2.58
C ALA A 81 4.12 -6.97 -2.35
N ALA A 82 5.00 -6.65 -1.39
CA ALA A 82 6.11 -7.51 -1.00
C ALA A 82 5.65 -8.71 -0.13
N SER A 83 4.37 -8.79 0.21
CA SER A 83 3.78 -9.74 1.16
C SER A 83 2.43 -10.23 0.65
N PRO A 84 1.91 -11.38 1.15
CA PRO A 84 0.56 -11.82 0.83
C PRO A 84 -0.47 -10.79 1.31
N CYS A 85 -1.34 -10.37 0.40
CA CYS A 85 -2.47 -9.50 0.70
C CYS A 85 -3.53 -10.24 1.51
N SER A 86 -4.23 -9.51 2.38
CA SER A 86 -5.27 -10.04 3.24
C SER A 86 -6.46 -9.08 3.27
N LEU A 87 -7.64 -9.57 2.91
CA LEU A 87 -8.87 -8.78 2.81
C LEU A 87 -9.95 -9.38 3.69
N THR A 88 -10.50 -8.58 4.60
CA THR A 88 -11.59 -8.98 5.51
C THR A 88 -12.83 -8.12 5.27
N CYS A 89 -13.95 -8.75 4.96
CA CYS A 89 -15.23 -8.12 4.72
C CYS A 89 -16.14 -8.33 5.95
N ASN A 90 -16.59 -7.26 6.61
CA ASN A 90 -17.52 -7.35 7.75
C ASN A 90 -18.96 -7.54 7.29
N GLY A 91 -19.80 -8.07 8.20
CA GLY A 91 -21.22 -8.28 7.95
C GLY A 91 -21.96 -6.99 7.58
N GLY A 92 -22.94 -7.09 6.69
CA GLY A 92 -23.70 -5.94 6.17
C GLY A 92 -22.99 -5.13 5.07
N THR A 93 -21.78 -5.54 4.66
CA THR A 93 -21.02 -4.88 3.58
C THR A 93 -21.03 -5.71 2.29
N SER A 94 -20.83 -5.04 1.15
CA SER A 94 -20.52 -5.67 -0.14
C SER A 94 -19.05 -5.45 -0.46
N CYS A 95 -18.35 -6.51 -0.86
CA CYS A 95 -16.89 -6.57 -0.84
C CYS A 95 -16.36 -7.33 -2.06
N THR A 96 -15.48 -6.71 -2.83
CA THR A 96 -14.84 -7.34 -4.00
C THR A 96 -13.33 -7.31 -3.84
N GLY A 97 -12.68 -8.46 -4.05
CA GLY A 97 -11.26 -8.64 -3.78
C GLY A 97 -10.56 -9.36 -4.92
N THR A 98 -9.59 -8.70 -5.54
CA THR A 98 -8.82 -9.31 -6.65
C THR A 98 -7.36 -9.49 -6.23
N CYS A 99 -6.86 -10.71 -6.38
CA CYS A 99 -5.48 -11.09 -6.09
C CYS A 99 -4.80 -11.72 -7.32
N SER A 100 -3.87 -10.95 -7.89
CA SER A 100 -3.04 -11.34 -9.03
C SER A 100 -1.74 -12.07 -8.64
N ARG A 101 -1.47 -12.21 -7.33
CA ARG A 101 -0.30 -12.90 -6.77
C ARG A 101 -0.69 -14.22 -6.12
N ALA A 102 0.29 -15.05 -5.78
CA ALA A 102 0.03 -16.25 -5.00
C ALA A 102 -0.19 -15.91 -3.51
N GLY A 103 -1.07 -16.67 -2.84
CA GLY A 103 -1.11 -16.72 -1.37
C GLY A 103 -1.91 -15.64 -0.65
N CYS A 104 -2.82 -14.92 -1.32
CA CYS A 104 -3.70 -13.97 -0.62
C CYS A 104 -4.68 -14.66 0.34
N ALA A 105 -5.07 -13.96 1.40
CA ALA A 105 -6.10 -14.39 2.35
C ALA A 105 -7.37 -13.54 2.20
N PHE A 106 -8.53 -14.17 2.08
CA PHE A 106 -9.83 -13.53 1.97
C PHE A 106 -10.74 -14.03 3.08
N VAL A 107 -11.40 -13.13 3.80
CA VAL A 107 -12.31 -13.46 4.90
C VAL A 107 -13.65 -12.76 4.68
N CYS A 108 -14.73 -13.53 4.58
CA CYS A 108 -16.10 -13.05 4.43
C CYS A 108 -16.90 -13.36 5.70
N ASN A 109 -17.25 -12.34 6.48
CA ASN A 109 -18.02 -12.54 7.72
C ASN A 109 -19.51 -12.76 7.45
N ALA A 110 -20.23 -13.27 8.45
CA ALA A 110 -21.65 -13.57 8.34
C ALA A 110 -22.47 -12.31 7.97
N GLY A 111 -23.41 -12.45 7.04
CA GLY A 111 -24.20 -11.33 6.51
C GLY A 111 -23.43 -10.38 5.57
N ALA A 112 -22.18 -10.69 5.19
CA ALA A 112 -21.48 -9.97 4.11
C ALA A 112 -21.78 -10.60 2.74
N SER A 113 -21.65 -9.80 1.69
CA SER A 113 -21.67 -10.27 0.29
C SER A 113 -20.28 -10.08 -0.31
N CYS A 114 -19.62 -11.18 -0.68
CA CYS A 114 -18.21 -11.17 -1.07
C CYS A 114 -18.00 -11.79 -2.46
N GLY A 115 -17.21 -11.12 -3.30
CA GLY A 115 -16.76 -11.60 -4.60
C GLY A 115 -15.24 -11.58 -4.69
N PHE A 116 -14.60 -12.74 -4.61
CA PHE A 116 -13.14 -12.87 -4.63
C PHE A 116 -12.63 -13.50 -5.93
N SER A 117 -11.51 -12.99 -6.44
CA SER A 117 -10.85 -13.48 -7.66
C SER A 117 -9.37 -13.72 -7.38
N CYS A 118 -8.94 -14.98 -7.44
CA CYS A 118 -7.56 -15.41 -7.22
C CYS A 118 -6.96 -15.99 -8.51
N SER A 119 -6.39 -15.12 -9.34
CA SER A 119 -5.72 -15.51 -10.58
C SER A 119 -4.26 -15.92 -10.35
N GLY A 120 -3.62 -15.47 -9.27
CA GLY A 120 -2.25 -15.86 -8.92
C GLY A 120 -2.12 -17.19 -8.16
N GLY A 121 -3.24 -17.79 -7.75
CA GLY A 121 -3.30 -19.12 -7.11
C GLY A 121 -2.93 -19.14 -5.62
N GLY A 122 -3.07 -20.31 -4.99
CA GLY A 122 -2.68 -20.53 -3.59
C GLY A 122 -3.43 -19.69 -2.55
N CYS A 123 -4.52 -19.01 -2.91
CA CYS A 123 -5.25 -18.16 -1.98
C CYS A 123 -5.99 -18.97 -0.91
N THR A 124 -6.09 -18.42 0.30
CA THR A 124 -6.99 -18.93 1.34
C THR A 124 -8.25 -18.07 1.35
N VAL A 125 -9.42 -18.69 1.28
CA VAL A 125 -10.72 -18.00 1.34
C VAL A 125 -11.53 -18.61 2.48
N GLU A 126 -11.95 -17.80 3.45
CA GLU A 126 -12.73 -18.23 4.61
C GLU A 126 -14.08 -17.50 4.60
N CYS A 127 -15.17 -18.26 4.47
CA CYS A 127 -16.52 -17.75 4.34
C CYS A 127 -17.36 -18.21 5.54
N ALA A 128 -17.78 -17.28 6.38
CA ALA A 128 -18.61 -17.59 7.55
C ALA A 128 -20.03 -18.04 7.15
N LEU A 129 -20.67 -18.82 8.01
CA LEU A 129 -22.04 -19.28 7.81
C LEU A 129 -23.00 -18.08 7.69
N GLY A 130 -23.90 -18.11 6.70
CA GLY A 130 -24.81 -17.00 6.42
C GLY A 130 -24.17 -15.80 5.72
N SER A 131 -22.96 -15.94 5.16
CA SER A 131 -22.42 -15.02 4.15
C SER A 131 -22.85 -15.43 2.74
N SER A 132 -22.81 -14.49 1.79
CA SER A 132 -22.92 -14.77 0.35
C SER A 132 -21.53 -14.70 -0.27
N CYS A 133 -20.80 -15.80 -0.26
CA CYS A 133 -19.39 -15.83 -0.63
C CYS A 133 -19.19 -16.46 -2.01
N LYS A 134 -18.80 -15.66 -3.01
CA LYS A 134 -18.38 -16.13 -4.33
C LYS A 134 -16.87 -16.01 -4.45
N ALA A 135 -16.20 -17.07 -4.92
CA ALA A 135 -14.74 -17.06 -5.05
C ALA A 135 -14.25 -17.84 -6.28
N ASP A 136 -13.53 -17.18 -7.19
CA ASP A 136 -12.83 -17.81 -8.30
C ASP A 136 -11.36 -18.06 -7.96
N CYS A 137 -10.88 -19.27 -8.26
CA CYS A 137 -9.48 -19.65 -8.21
C CYS A 137 -9.05 -20.23 -9.57
N SER A 138 -8.92 -19.33 -10.54
CA SER A 138 -8.32 -19.62 -11.85
C SER A 138 -6.83 -19.95 -11.77
N GLY A 139 -6.10 -19.44 -10.76
CA GLY A 139 -4.68 -19.76 -10.56
C GLY A 139 -4.40 -21.14 -9.93
N GLY A 140 -5.42 -21.82 -9.40
CA GLY A 140 -5.30 -23.14 -8.77
C GLY A 140 -4.68 -23.13 -7.36
N GLY A 141 -4.70 -24.28 -6.69
CA GLY A 141 -4.08 -24.47 -5.37
C GLY A 141 -4.75 -23.74 -4.19
N CYS A 142 -5.94 -23.15 -4.38
CA CYS A 142 -6.60 -22.40 -3.31
C CYS A 142 -7.21 -23.29 -2.22
N THR A 143 -7.26 -22.79 -0.99
CA THR A 143 -7.97 -23.41 0.12
C THR A 143 -9.22 -22.61 0.44
N PHE A 144 -10.39 -23.20 0.22
CA PHE A 144 -11.68 -22.63 0.59
C PHE A 144 -12.13 -23.25 1.92
N ARG A 145 -12.54 -22.42 2.87
CA ARG A 145 -13.09 -22.82 4.17
C ARG A 145 -14.51 -22.27 4.26
N CYS A 146 -15.48 -23.17 4.25
CA CYS A 146 -16.85 -22.82 3.92
C CYS A 146 -17.82 -23.20 5.04
N GLY A 147 -18.40 -22.19 5.68
CA GLY A 147 -19.59 -22.37 6.51
C GLY A 147 -20.70 -23.05 5.70
N LEU A 148 -21.51 -23.88 6.37
CA LEU A 148 -22.53 -24.74 5.74
C LEU A 148 -23.39 -23.95 4.73
N GLY A 149 -23.23 -24.28 3.44
CA GLY A 149 -24.02 -23.69 2.34
C GLY A 149 -23.68 -22.25 1.95
N ALA A 150 -22.61 -21.64 2.48
CA ALA A 150 -22.30 -20.21 2.31
C ALA A 150 -21.37 -19.87 1.11
N CYS A 151 -20.94 -20.86 0.34
CA CYS A 151 -19.88 -20.75 -0.68
C CYS A 151 -20.33 -21.14 -2.10
N GLU A 152 -20.00 -20.30 -3.07
CA GLU A 152 -19.96 -20.61 -4.50
C GLU A 152 -18.50 -20.48 -4.99
N THR A 153 -17.81 -21.60 -5.15
CA THR A 153 -16.36 -21.63 -5.45
C THR A 153 -16.08 -22.22 -6.84
N SER A 154 -15.35 -21.47 -7.66
CA SER A 154 -14.83 -21.93 -8.95
C SER A 154 -13.35 -22.27 -8.82
N CYS A 155 -12.92 -23.44 -9.30
CA CYS A 155 -11.51 -23.85 -9.32
C CYS A 155 -11.10 -24.35 -10.71
N SER A 156 -10.87 -23.41 -11.63
CA SER A 156 -10.46 -23.73 -12.99
C SER A 156 -8.98 -24.12 -13.09
N GLY A 157 -8.12 -23.63 -12.18
CA GLY A 157 -6.69 -23.95 -12.16
C GLY A 157 -6.32 -25.31 -11.56
N GLY A 158 -7.29 -26.02 -10.96
CA GLY A 158 -7.07 -27.31 -10.30
C GLY A 158 -6.36 -27.20 -8.94
N GLY A 159 -6.24 -28.34 -8.25
CA GLY A 159 -5.52 -28.43 -6.96
C GLY A 159 -6.15 -27.67 -5.79
N CYS A 160 -7.37 -27.14 -5.91
CA CYS A 160 -8.03 -26.49 -4.79
C CYS A 160 -8.57 -27.51 -3.77
N THR A 161 -8.59 -27.11 -2.51
CA THR A 161 -9.18 -27.85 -1.38
C THR A 161 -10.38 -27.08 -0.85
N VAL A 162 -11.50 -27.76 -0.59
CA VAL A 162 -12.66 -27.18 0.10
C VAL A 162 -12.80 -27.89 1.45
N LEU A 163 -12.96 -27.12 2.52
CA LEU A 163 -13.01 -27.53 3.93
C LEU A 163 -14.28 -27.01 4.61
#